data_AF-A0A8C6JXY3-F1
#
_entry.id   AF-A0A8C6JXY3-F1
#
_cell.length_a   1.000
_cell.length_b   1.000
_cell.length_c   1.000
_cell.angle_alpha   90.00
_cell.angle_beta   90.00
_cell.angle_gamma   90.00
#
_symmetry.space_group_name_H-M   'P 1'
#
loop_
_entity.id
_entity.type
_entity.pdbx_description
1 polymer ?
#
loop_
_entity_poly.entity_id
_entity_poly.type
_entity_poly.pdbx_seq_one_letter_code
_entity_poly.pdbx_strand_id
1 'polypeptide(L)'
;VNQLELKEKIQPEILELIKQQRLNRLVEGTCFRKLNSRRRQDKFWYCRLSPNHKVLHYGDLEESPQGEVPHDSLQDKLPVADIKAVVTGKDCPHMKEKGALKQNKEVLELAFSILYDSSGQLNFIAPDKHEYCVWTDGLNALLGKDMLSDLTRNDLDTLLSMEIKLRLLDLENIQIPDAPPPIPKEPSNYDFVYDCN
;
A
#
# COMPACT_ATOMS: atom_id res chain seq x y z
N VAL A 1 -24.80 -19.48 2.87
CA VAL A 1 -23.67 -18.56 3.03
C VAL A 1 -23.99 -17.35 2.19
N ASN A 2 -24.20 -16.20 2.83
CA ASN A 2 -24.46 -14.96 2.11
C ASN A 2 -23.15 -14.52 1.41
N GLN A 3 -23.21 -14.00 0.18
CA GLN A 3 -22.02 -13.50 -0.52
C GLN A 3 -21.24 -12.46 0.31
N LEU A 4 -21.94 -11.71 1.17
CA LEU A 4 -21.32 -10.77 2.11
C LEU A 4 -20.45 -11.48 3.16
N GLU A 5 -20.94 -12.57 3.77
CA GLU A 5 -20.18 -13.34 4.76
C GLU A 5 -18.91 -13.95 4.16
N LEU A 6 -18.98 -14.39 2.90
CA LEU A 6 -17.82 -14.92 2.20
C LEU A 6 -16.79 -13.82 1.91
N LYS A 7 -17.27 -12.63 1.51
CA LYS A 7 -16.41 -11.45 1.30
C LYS A 7 -15.68 -11.05 2.58
N GLU A 8 -16.37 -10.97 3.71
CA GLU A 8 -15.79 -10.60 5.01
C GLU A 8 -14.71 -11.58 5.47
N LYS A 9 -14.87 -12.88 5.17
CA LYS A 9 -13.87 -13.90 5.52
C LYS A 9 -12.61 -13.83 4.66
N ILE A 10 -12.75 -13.50 3.38
CA ILE A 10 -11.65 -13.50 2.39
C ILE A 10 -10.90 -12.16 2.41
N GLN A 11 -11.59 -11.06 2.71
CA GLN A 11 -11.03 -9.71 2.70
C GLN A 11 -9.69 -9.55 3.44
N PRO A 12 -9.47 -10.14 4.64
CA PRO A 12 -8.19 -10.05 5.34
C PRO A 12 -7.01 -10.65 4.56
N GLU A 13 -7.23 -11.77 3.87
CA GLU A 13 -6.19 -12.44 3.06
C GLU A 13 -5.81 -11.57 1.85
N ILE A 14 -6.81 -10.99 1.19
CA ILE A 14 -6.59 -10.06 0.06
C ILE A 14 -5.87 -8.80 0.51
N LEU A 15 -6.22 -8.23 1.67
CA LEU A 15 -5.53 -7.08 2.23
C LEU A 15 -4.07 -7.39 2.56
N GLU A 16 -3.77 -8.59 3.06
CA GLU A 16 -2.38 -9.00 3.31
C GLU A 16 -1.60 -9.14 1.99
N LEU A 17 -2.23 -9.65 0.92
CA LEU A 17 -1.61 -9.70 -0.40
C LEU A 17 -1.30 -8.31 -0.95
N ILE A 18 -2.23 -7.36 -0.82
CA ILE A 18 -2.01 -5.95 -1.22
C ILE A 18 -0.85 -5.37 -0.40
N LYS A 19 -0.82 -5.62 0.92
CA LYS A 19 0.27 -5.17 1.80
C LYS A 19 1.62 -5.70 1.35
N GLN A 20 1.73 -7.00 1.04
CA GLN A 20 2.96 -7.58 0.51
C GLN A 20 3.40 -6.89 -0.79
N GLN A 21 2.45 -6.61 -1.69
CA GLN A 21 2.73 -5.89 -2.93
C GLN A 21 3.27 -4.47 -2.64
N ARG A 22 2.64 -3.71 -1.73
CA ARG A 22 3.11 -2.36 -1.37
C ARG A 22 4.51 -2.38 -0.78
N LEU A 23 4.79 -3.33 0.12
CA LEU A 23 6.12 -3.48 0.71
C LEU A 23 7.17 -3.84 -0.34
N ASN A 24 6.86 -4.73 -1.29
CA ASN A 24 7.75 -5.06 -2.40
C ASN A 24 8.06 -3.84 -3.27
N ARG A 25 7.04 -3.00 -3.59
CA ARG A 25 7.24 -1.74 -4.32
C ARG A 25 8.12 -0.75 -3.57
N LEU A 26 7.98 -0.67 -2.24
CA LEU A 26 8.91 0.12 -1.42
C LEU A 26 10.33 -0.45 -1.47
N VAL A 27 10.49 -1.77 -1.47
CA VAL A 27 11.80 -2.44 -1.57
C VAL A 27 12.46 -2.17 -2.92
N GLU A 28 11.70 -2.18 -4.01
CA GLU A 28 12.17 -1.75 -5.33
C GLU A 28 12.69 -0.31 -5.25
N GLY A 29 11.86 0.60 -4.72
CA GLY A 29 12.18 2.01 -4.52
C GLY A 29 11.71 2.91 -5.66
N THR A 30 11.73 4.22 -5.39
CA THR A 30 11.22 5.24 -6.32
C THR A 30 12.17 6.42 -6.40
N CYS A 31 12.29 6.99 -7.60
CA CYS A 31 13.02 8.23 -7.85
C CYS A 31 12.08 9.43 -7.66
N PHE A 32 12.55 10.42 -6.90
CA PHE A 32 11.82 11.62 -6.54
C PHE A 32 12.56 12.86 -7.02
N ARG A 33 11.81 13.91 -7.35
CA ARG A 33 12.38 15.22 -7.71
C ARG A 33 12.62 16.04 -6.45
N LYS A 34 13.77 16.73 -6.36
CA LYS A 34 14.04 17.64 -5.24
C LYS A 34 13.15 18.88 -5.25
N LEU A 35 12.67 19.24 -4.07
CA LEU A 35 12.00 20.51 -3.81
C LEU A 35 12.97 21.68 -4.07
N ASN A 36 12.52 22.70 -4.81
CA ASN A 36 13.25 23.96 -5.08
C ASN A 36 14.49 23.91 -6.00
N SER A 37 14.61 22.95 -6.94
CA SER A 37 15.67 23.05 -7.97
C SER A 37 15.38 24.19 -8.96
N ARG A 38 15.82 25.42 -8.62
CA ARG A 38 15.69 26.62 -9.47
C ARG A 38 16.76 26.74 -10.56
N ARG A 39 17.67 25.76 -10.68
CA ARG A 39 18.73 25.73 -11.72
C ARG A 39 18.40 24.66 -12.77
N ARG A 40 18.89 24.86 -14.00
CA ARG A 40 18.68 24.05 -15.22
C ARG A 40 18.97 22.53 -15.13
N GLN A 41 19.41 22.01 -13.98
CA GLN A 41 19.61 20.57 -13.75
C GLN A 41 18.58 20.11 -12.72
N ASP A 42 17.69 19.23 -13.16
CA ASP A 42 16.76 18.55 -12.27
C ASP A 42 17.55 17.61 -11.37
N LYS A 43 17.63 17.97 -10.08
CA LYS A 43 18.24 17.11 -9.08
C LYS A 43 17.22 16.09 -8.62
N PHE A 44 17.56 14.82 -8.77
CA PHE A 44 16.76 13.71 -8.31
C PHE A 44 17.33 13.18 -6.99
N TRP A 45 16.52 12.42 -6.29
CA TRP A 45 16.94 11.62 -5.16
C TRP A 45 16.13 10.33 -5.15
N TYR A 46 16.68 9.27 -4.59
CA TYR A 46 16.07 7.96 -4.60
C TYR A 46 15.80 7.52 -3.17
N CYS A 47 14.72 6.79 -2.95
CA CYS A 47 14.41 6.18 -1.67
C CYS A 47 13.90 4.76 -1.89
N ARG A 48 14.39 3.80 -1.10
CA ARG A 48 13.96 2.41 -1.11
C ARG A 48 14.00 1.79 0.29
N LEU A 49 13.17 0.79 0.51
CA LEU A 49 13.13 0.00 1.73
C LEU A 49 14.12 -1.16 1.62
N SER A 50 14.84 -1.45 2.70
CA SER A 50 15.64 -2.66 2.83
C SER A 50 14.77 -3.93 2.73
N PRO A 51 15.23 -5.05 2.15
CA PRO A 51 14.42 -6.26 1.97
C PRO A 51 13.87 -6.89 3.28
N ASN A 52 14.47 -6.58 4.43
CA ASN A 52 13.97 -7.02 5.75
C ASN A 52 12.93 -6.06 6.36
N HIS A 53 12.54 -5.01 5.63
CA HIS A 53 11.58 -3.97 6.02
C HIS A 53 11.97 -3.16 7.26
N LYS A 54 13.27 -3.00 7.55
CA LYS A 54 13.75 -2.32 8.76
C LYS A 54 14.38 -0.95 8.53
N VAL A 55 14.86 -0.63 7.33
CA VAL A 55 15.59 0.61 7.06
C VAL A 55 15.17 1.18 5.70
N LEU A 56 14.85 2.48 5.64
CA LEU A 56 14.75 3.22 4.40
C LEU A 56 16.15 3.76 4.03
N HIS A 57 16.63 3.39 2.85
CA HIS A 57 17.86 3.91 2.26
C HIS A 57 17.52 5.00 1.27
N TYR A 58 18.20 6.14 1.35
CA TYR A 58 17.97 7.24 0.42
C TYR A 58 19.24 8.05 0.13
N GLY A 59 19.20 8.83 -0.95
CA GLY A 59 20.34 9.63 -1.36
C GLY A 59 20.09 10.37 -2.68
N ASP A 60 20.96 11.33 -2.96
CA ASP A 60 20.90 12.13 -4.17
C ASP A 60 21.30 11.33 -5.41
N LEU A 61 20.65 11.60 -6.53
CA LEU A 61 21.03 11.09 -7.85
C LEU A 61 21.40 12.26 -8.77
N GLU A 62 22.48 12.08 -9.53
CA GLU A 62 22.92 13.05 -10.55
C GLU A 62 21.97 13.08 -11.76
N GLU A 63 21.43 11.92 -12.14
CA GLU A 63 20.47 11.75 -13.24
C GLU A 63 19.35 10.78 -12.85
N SER A 64 18.25 10.78 -13.62
CA SER A 64 17.20 9.77 -13.46
C SER A 64 17.79 8.37 -13.73
N PRO A 65 17.63 7.41 -12.83
CA PRO A 65 18.23 6.10 -12.99
C PRO A 65 17.60 5.36 -14.16
N GLN A 66 18.42 4.67 -14.95
CA GLN A 66 18.00 3.85 -16.10
C GLN A 66 17.73 2.38 -15.70
N GLY A 67 17.84 2.06 -14.41
CA GLY A 67 17.69 0.72 -13.85
C GLY A 67 17.65 0.75 -12.32
N GLU A 68 17.80 -0.41 -11.69
CA GLU A 68 17.78 -0.51 -10.22
C GLU A 68 18.95 0.22 -9.57
N VAL A 69 18.67 0.96 -8.50
CA VAL A 69 19.67 1.69 -7.71
C VAL A 69 20.09 0.82 -6.52
N PRO A 70 21.35 0.35 -6.43
CA PRO A 70 21.79 -0.54 -5.35
C PRO A 70 21.73 0.14 -3.98
N HIS A 71 21.41 -0.64 -2.93
CA HIS A 71 21.32 -0.14 -1.55
C HIS A 71 22.60 0.58 -1.08
N ASP A 72 23.77 0.07 -1.48
CA ASP A 72 25.08 0.58 -1.05
C ASP A 72 25.45 1.92 -1.69
N SER A 73 24.74 2.32 -2.74
CA SER A 73 24.94 3.61 -3.41
C SER A 73 24.21 4.77 -2.71
N LEU A 74 23.29 4.46 -1.80
CA LEU A 74 22.48 5.41 -1.05
C LEU A 74 23.13 5.68 0.31
N GLN A 75 23.50 6.94 0.53
CA GLN A 75 24.38 7.34 1.62
C GLN A 75 23.65 7.45 2.96
N ASP A 76 22.36 7.79 2.93
CA ASP A 76 21.57 8.06 4.11
C ASP A 76 20.63 6.90 4.45
N LYS A 77 20.37 6.72 5.74
CA LYS A 77 19.57 5.62 6.29
C LYS A 77 18.62 6.13 7.37
N LEU A 78 17.36 5.72 7.28
CA LEU A 78 16.35 5.96 8.30
C LEU A 78 15.79 4.62 8.79
N PRO A 79 16.07 4.20 10.03
CA PRO A 79 15.44 3.03 10.63
C PRO A 79 13.91 3.21 10.69
N VAL A 80 13.17 2.20 10.26
CA VAL A 80 11.70 2.19 10.30
C VAL A 80 11.17 2.33 11.74
N ALA A 81 11.91 1.78 12.71
CA ALA A 81 11.58 1.89 14.13
C ALA A 81 11.59 3.34 14.66
N ASP A 82 12.32 4.24 14.00
CA ASP A 82 12.46 5.64 14.41
C ASP A 82 11.35 6.53 13.82
N ILE A 83 10.56 5.99 12.88
CA ILE A 83 9.44 6.69 12.25
C ILE A 83 8.32 6.88 13.28
N LYS A 84 7.87 8.13 13.46
CA LYS A 84 6.76 8.48 14.35
C LYS A 84 5.45 8.66 13.62
N ALA A 85 5.49 9.30 12.47
CA ALA A 85 4.29 9.60 11.70
C ALA A 85 4.59 9.79 10.22
N VAL A 86 3.56 9.57 9.42
CA VAL A 86 3.50 10.00 8.02
C VAL A 86 2.41 11.04 7.93
N VAL A 87 2.74 12.20 7.37
CA VAL A 87 1.80 13.30 7.13
C VAL A 87 1.70 13.56 5.64
N THR A 88 0.56 14.09 5.18
CA THR A 88 0.28 14.31 3.75
C THR A 88 -0.25 15.72 3.49
N GLY A 89 -0.12 16.16 2.24
CA GLY A 89 -0.64 17.44 1.75
C GLY A 89 -0.23 18.64 2.61
N LYS A 90 -1.22 19.40 3.07
CA LYS A 90 -1.01 20.64 3.86
C LYS A 90 -0.32 20.40 5.21
N ASP A 91 -0.35 19.17 5.73
CA ASP A 91 0.24 18.83 7.02
C ASP A 91 1.75 18.60 6.92
N CYS A 92 2.25 18.37 5.69
CA CYS A 92 3.68 18.31 5.38
C CYS A 92 4.38 19.64 5.74
N PRO A 93 5.51 19.61 6.46
CA PRO A 93 6.17 20.85 6.88
C PRO A 93 6.64 21.70 5.70
N HIS A 94 7.07 21.07 4.60
CA HIS A 94 7.48 21.75 3.37
C HIS A 94 6.32 22.42 2.60
N MET A 95 5.07 22.13 2.96
CA MET A 95 3.87 22.76 2.38
C MET A 95 3.32 23.92 3.23
N LYS A 96 3.83 24.10 4.46
CA LYS A 96 3.35 25.13 5.41
C LYS A 96 3.96 26.52 5.21
N GLU A 97 4.98 26.65 4.38
CA GLU A 97 5.63 27.95 4.14
C GLU A 97 4.71 28.92 3.39
N LYS A 98 4.65 30.18 3.85
CA LYS A 98 3.74 31.24 3.36
C LYS A 98 3.87 31.56 1.86
N GLY A 99 4.92 31.07 1.18
CA GLY A 99 5.08 31.16 -0.29
C GLY A 99 4.79 29.85 -1.03
N ALA A 100 4.86 28.70 -0.35
CA ALA A 100 4.54 27.39 -0.91
C ALA A 100 3.03 27.15 -1.01
N LEU A 101 2.20 27.86 -0.24
CA LEU A 101 0.74 27.84 -0.36
C LEU A 101 0.20 28.53 -1.63
N LYS A 102 1.05 29.18 -2.43
CA LYS A 102 0.75 29.55 -3.83
C LYS A 102 1.08 28.42 -4.81
N GLN A 103 1.62 27.29 -4.34
CA GLN A 103 1.95 26.16 -5.19
C GLN A 103 0.69 25.45 -5.66
N ASN A 104 0.83 24.96 -6.89
CA ASN A 104 -0.12 24.23 -7.68
C ASN A 104 -0.83 23.15 -6.84
N LYS A 105 -2.16 23.13 -6.83
CA LYS A 105 -3.01 22.18 -6.09
C LYS A 105 -2.55 20.72 -6.28
N GLU A 106 -2.08 20.42 -7.49
CA GLU A 106 -1.52 19.13 -7.90
C GLU A 106 -0.34 18.67 -7.04
N VAL A 107 0.59 19.58 -6.68
CA VAL A 107 1.76 19.23 -5.86
C VAL A 107 1.34 18.87 -4.44
N LEU A 108 0.31 19.55 -3.91
CA LEU A 108 -0.23 19.27 -2.58
C LEU A 108 -0.87 17.89 -2.51
N GLU A 109 -1.51 17.42 -3.58
CA GLU A 109 -2.11 16.08 -3.65
C GLU A 109 -1.08 14.94 -3.76
N LEU A 110 0.18 15.27 -4.06
CA LEU A 110 1.32 14.35 -4.20
C LEU A 110 2.32 14.46 -3.04
N ALA A 111 2.12 15.41 -2.13
CA ALA A 111 3.03 15.69 -1.03
C ALA A 111 2.81 14.75 0.16
N PHE A 112 3.89 14.15 0.66
CA PHE A 112 3.88 13.43 1.93
C PHE A 112 5.21 13.62 2.66
N SER A 113 5.25 13.35 3.97
CA SER A 113 6.47 13.47 4.76
C SER A 113 6.52 12.42 5.85
N ILE A 114 7.71 11.86 6.07
CA ILE A 114 8.00 10.96 7.19
C ILE A 114 8.60 11.80 8.31
N LEU A 115 7.96 11.78 9.48
CA LEU A 115 8.44 12.43 10.69
C LEU A 115 9.11 11.36 11.57
N TYR A 116 10.35 11.59 11.99
CA TYR A 116 11.14 10.66 12.80
C TYR A 116 11.82 11.37 13.97
N ASP A 117 12.43 10.60 14.88
CA ASP A 117 13.00 11.13 16.13
C ASP A 117 14.05 12.24 15.91
N SER A 118 14.23 13.10 16.93
CA SER A 118 15.12 14.27 16.94
C SER A 118 14.74 15.43 15.99
N SER A 119 13.44 15.65 15.76
CA SER A 119 12.87 16.70 14.87
C SER A 119 13.20 16.52 13.38
N GLY A 120 13.71 15.35 13.01
CA GLY A 120 13.99 14.99 11.63
C GLY A 120 12.71 14.79 10.82
N GLN A 121 12.76 15.22 9.57
CA GLN A 121 11.70 15.00 8.60
C GLN A 121 12.30 14.63 7.25
N LEU A 122 11.64 13.73 6.53
CA LEU A 122 11.96 13.40 5.15
C LEU A 122 10.77 13.79 4.29
N ASN A 123 10.97 14.75 3.39
CA ASN A 123 9.92 15.36 2.58
C ASN A 123 9.88 14.76 1.19
N PHE A 124 8.69 14.41 0.71
CA PHE A 124 8.48 13.78 -0.58
C PHE A 124 7.43 14.53 -1.38
N ILE A 125 7.68 14.64 -2.68
CA ILE A 125 6.64 14.89 -3.70
C ILE A 125 6.67 13.68 -4.61
N ALA A 126 5.61 12.87 -4.58
CA ALA A 126 5.51 11.72 -5.45
C ALA A 126 5.57 12.15 -6.93
N PRO A 127 6.17 11.33 -7.82
CA PRO A 127 6.20 11.64 -9.25
C PRO A 127 4.81 11.64 -9.88
N ASP A 128 3.89 10.82 -9.35
CA ASP A 128 2.50 10.72 -9.78
C ASP A 128 1.59 10.20 -8.65
N LYS A 129 0.29 10.12 -8.94
CA LYS A 129 -0.73 9.68 -7.98
C LYS A 129 -0.59 8.20 -7.60
N HIS A 130 -0.12 7.35 -8.51
CA HIS A 130 0.07 5.93 -8.23
C HIS A 130 1.19 5.75 -7.21
N GLU A 131 2.35 6.37 -7.43
CA GLU A 131 3.47 6.32 -6.49
C GLU A 131 3.11 6.95 -5.15
N TYR A 132 2.32 8.03 -5.14
CA TYR A 132 1.78 8.59 -3.89
C TYR A 132 0.99 7.54 -3.09
N CYS A 133 0.04 6.85 -3.75
CA CYS A 133 -0.75 5.81 -3.11
C CYS A 133 0.11 4.65 -2.63
N VAL A 134 1.03 4.16 -3.46
CA VAL A 134 1.96 3.07 -3.11
C VAL A 134 2.79 3.43 -1.88
N TRP A 135 3.39 4.63 -1.84
CA TRP A 135 4.24 5.04 -0.73
C TRP A 135 3.46 5.26 0.56
N THR A 136 2.33 5.97 0.50
CA THR A 136 1.51 6.23 1.69
C THR A 136 0.94 4.94 2.28
N ASP A 137 0.43 4.03 1.45
CA ASP A 137 -0.06 2.73 1.91
C ASP A 137 1.06 1.84 2.43
N GLY A 138 2.19 1.74 1.72
CA GLY A 138 3.33 0.95 2.17
C GLY A 138 3.90 1.44 3.50
N LEU A 139 4.00 2.76 3.69
CA LEU A 139 4.45 3.33 4.96
C LEU A 139 3.42 3.11 6.08
N ASN A 140 2.13 3.23 5.80
CA ASN A 140 1.09 2.88 6.78
C ASN A 140 1.18 1.40 7.17
N ALA A 141 1.35 0.50 6.21
CA ALA A 141 1.51 -0.93 6.45
C ALA A 141 2.76 -1.24 7.31
N LEU A 142 3.89 -0.56 7.07
CA LEU A 142 5.09 -0.66 7.90
C LEU A 142 4.84 -0.23 9.36
N LEU A 143 3.99 0.78 9.55
CA LEU A 143 3.61 1.30 10.87
C LEU A 143 2.45 0.53 11.51
N GLY A 144 1.97 -0.56 10.89
CA GLY A 144 0.84 -1.34 11.39
C GLY A 144 -0.49 -0.60 11.33
N LYS A 145 -0.63 0.36 10.41
CA LYS A 145 -1.84 1.13 10.15
C LYS A 145 -2.53 0.64 8.87
N ASP A 146 -3.81 0.94 8.75
CA ASP A 146 -4.59 0.62 7.56
C ASP A 146 -4.07 1.37 6.32
N MET A 147 -4.13 0.68 5.18
CA MET A 147 -3.89 1.26 3.86
C MET A 147 -5.17 1.92 3.37
N LEU A 148 -5.14 3.23 3.11
CA LEU A 148 -6.33 4.07 2.95
C LEU A 148 -6.48 4.66 1.54
N SER A 149 -5.51 4.44 0.65
CA SER A 149 -5.55 5.04 -0.67
C SER A 149 -6.66 4.45 -1.56
N ASP A 150 -7.05 5.20 -2.59
CA ASP A 150 -7.98 4.73 -3.62
C ASP A 150 -7.43 3.52 -4.38
N LEU A 151 -6.10 3.40 -4.49
CA LEU A 151 -5.45 2.26 -5.12
C LEU A 151 -5.71 0.98 -4.32
N THR A 152 -5.55 1.02 -3.00
CA THR A 152 -5.85 -0.15 -2.15
C THR A 152 -7.32 -0.52 -2.21
N ARG A 153 -8.23 0.46 -2.24
CA ARG A 153 -9.66 0.20 -2.38
C ARG A 153 -9.97 -0.49 -3.71
N ASN A 154 -9.38 -0.02 -4.81
CA ASN A 154 -9.58 -0.59 -6.13
C ASN A 154 -9.00 -2.01 -6.23
N ASP A 155 -7.78 -2.21 -5.75
CA ASP A 155 -7.13 -3.53 -5.72
C ASP A 155 -7.96 -4.52 -4.90
N LEU A 156 -8.46 -4.09 -3.72
CA LEU A 156 -9.31 -4.92 -2.87
C LEU A 156 -10.60 -5.32 -3.60
N ASP A 157 -11.30 -4.37 -4.21
CA ASP A 157 -12.55 -4.65 -4.91
C ASP A 157 -12.32 -5.60 -6.10
N THR A 158 -11.24 -5.38 -6.86
CA THR A 158 -10.87 -6.20 -8.02
C THR A 158 -10.55 -7.63 -7.60
N LEU A 159 -9.62 -7.80 -6.65
CA LEU A 159 -9.14 -9.11 -6.21
C LEU A 159 -10.24 -9.88 -5.48
N LEU A 160 -11.00 -9.22 -4.61
CA LEU A 160 -12.11 -9.85 -3.90
C LEU A 160 -13.22 -10.26 -4.87
N SER A 161 -13.54 -9.42 -5.86
CA SER A 161 -14.52 -9.77 -6.88
C SER A 161 -14.09 -10.97 -7.71
N MET A 162 -12.80 -11.06 -8.07
CA MET A 162 -12.26 -12.21 -8.78
C MET A 162 -12.33 -13.49 -7.93
N GLU A 163 -11.89 -13.44 -6.67
CA GLU A 163 -11.92 -14.60 -5.78
C GLU A 163 -13.36 -15.10 -5.54
N ILE A 164 -14.31 -14.18 -5.31
CA ILE A 164 -15.72 -14.55 -5.15
C ILE A 164 -16.26 -15.20 -6.43
N LYS A 165 -15.94 -14.67 -7.61
CA LYS A 165 -16.35 -15.29 -8.88
C LYS A 165 -15.79 -16.70 -9.03
N LEU A 166 -14.53 -16.94 -8.67
CA LEU A 166 -13.92 -18.28 -8.70
C LEU A 166 -14.65 -19.27 -7.77
N ARG A 167 -15.01 -18.84 -6.55
CA ARG A 167 -15.75 -19.67 -5.59
C ARG A 167 -17.19 -19.97 -6.01
N LEU A 168 -17.76 -19.13 -6.87
CA LEU A 168 -19.15 -19.26 -7.35
C LEU A 168 -19.26 -19.96 -8.72
N LEU A 169 -18.15 -20.42 -9.31
CA LEU A 169 -18.17 -21.11 -10.61
C LEU A 169 -19.09 -22.33 -10.62
N ASP A 170 -19.06 -23.15 -9.56
CA ASP A 170 -19.92 -24.34 -9.46
C ASP A 170 -21.41 -24.01 -9.22
N LEU A 171 -21.72 -22.75 -8.93
CA LEU A 171 -23.08 -22.26 -8.71
C LEU A 171 -23.62 -21.48 -9.91
N GLU A 172 -22.94 -21.54 -11.05
CA GLU A 172 -23.39 -20.86 -12.27
C GLU A 172 -24.79 -21.37 -12.68
N ASN A 173 -25.72 -20.43 -12.94
CA ASN A 173 -27.14 -20.69 -13.24
C ASN A 173 -27.98 -21.27 -12.08
N ILE A 174 -27.43 -21.39 -10.87
CA ILE A 174 -28.19 -21.80 -9.68
C ILE A 174 -28.72 -20.55 -8.96
N GLN A 175 -30.01 -20.56 -8.60
CA GLN A 175 -30.59 -19.50 -7.79
C GLN A 175 -30.03 -19.58 -6.37
N ILE A 176 -29.29 -18.57 -5.95
CA ILE A 176 -28.73 -18.47 -4.60
C ILE A 176 -29.86 -17.95 -3.69
N PRO A 177 -30.27 -18.69 -2.64
CA PRO A 177 -31.30 -18.24 -1.73
C PRO A 177 -30.79 -17.09 -0.85
N ASP A 178 -31.64 -16.08 -0.60
CA ASP A 178 -31.30 -14.91 0.23
C ASP A 178 -31.03 -15.28 1.70
N ALA A 179 -31.71 -16.32 2.19
CA ALA A 179 -31.53 -16.86 3.53
C ALA A 179 -30.86 -18.24 3.47
N PRO A 180 -29.94 -18.57 4.40
CA PRO A 180 -29.41 -19.92 4.52
C PRO A 180 -30.56 -20.93 4.68
N PRO A 181 -30.60 -22.02 3.89
CA PRO A 181 -31.61 -23.05 4.08
C PRO A 181 -31.48 -23.68 5.49
N PRO A 182 -32.59 -24.10 6.10
CA PRO A 182 -32.55 -24.69 7.43
C PRO A 182 -31.71 -25.97 7.43
N ILE A 183 -30.80 -26.08 8.39
CA ILE A 183 -30.00 -27.28 8.58
C ILE A 183 -30.95 -28.37 9.14
N PRO A 184 -31.11 -29.53 8.47
CA PRO A 184 -31.96 -30.59 8.98
C PRO A 184 -31.40 -31.15 10.29
N LYS A 185 -32.27 -31.79 11.10
CA LYS A 185 -31.81 -32.52 12.29
C LYS A 185 -30.85 -33.62 11.85
N GLU A 186 -29.90 -33.93 12.73
CA GLU A 186 -28.98 -35.04 12.51
C GLU A 186 -29.74 -36.35 12.26
N PRO A 187 -29.18 -37.26 11.42
CA PRO A 187 -29.75 -38.58 11.23
C PRO A 187 -29.86 -39.34 12.57
N SER A 188 -30.84 -40.23 12.68
CA SER A 188 -31.05 -41.03 13.89
C SER A 188 -29.99 -42.11 14.11
N ASN A 189 -29.16 -42.40 13.11
CA ASN A 189 -28.04 -43.34 13.17
C ASN A 189 -26.92 -42.90 12.21
N TYR A 190 -25.76 -43.54 12.31
CA TYR A 190 -24.59 -43.31 11.45
C TYR A 190 -24.24 -44.58 10.65
N ASP A 191 -25.24 -45.39 10.30
CA ASP A 191 -25.06 -46.59 9.49
C ASP A 191 -24.98 -46.19 8.01
N PHE A 192 -23.79 -45.73 7.60
CA PHE A 192 -23.56 -45.22 6.25
C PHE A 192 -23.67 -46.34 5.20
N VAL A 193 -24.31 -46.03 4.08
CA VAL A 193 -24.50 -46.98 2.96
C VAL A 193 -23.20 -47.22 2.18
N TYR A 194 -22.25 -46.30 2.28
CA TYR A 194 -20.97 -46.36 1.58
C TYR A 194 -19.84 -46.13 2.58
N ASP A 195 -18.76 -46.89 2.42
CA ASP A 195 -17.52 -46.64 3.14
C ASP A 195 -16.84 -45.38 2.58
N CYS A 196 -16.23 -44.58 3.46
CA CYS A 196 -15.35 -43.48 3.05
C CYS A 196 -13.94 -44.02 2.79
N ASN A 197 -13.28 -43.54 1.73
CA ASN A 197 -11.86 -43.79 1.46
C ASN A 197 -10.96 -42.89 2.30
#